data_AF-A0A528CGX8-F1
#
_entry.id   AF-A0A528CGX8-F1
#
_cell.length_a   1.000
_cell.length_b   1.000
_cell.length_c   1.000
_cell.angle_alpha   90.00
_cell.angle_beta   90.00
_cell.angle_gamma   90.00
#
_symmetry.space_group_name_H-M   'P 1'
#
loop_
_entity.id
_entity.type
_entity.pdbx_description
1 polymer ?
#
loop_
_entity_poly.entity_id
_entity_poly.type
_entity_poly.pdbx_seq_one_letter_code
_entity_poly.pdbx_strand_id
1 'polypeptide(L)' 'HKAIFLEPGVSGAKYALSKLGKVENVLRSPLVTVEQSTAEKIDAAMKHAGLIN' A
#
# COMPACT_ATOMS: atom_id res chain seq x y z
N HIS A 1 -10.39 -2.65 -4.44
CA HIS A 1 -9.36 -2.82 -5.48
C HIS A 1 -8.77 -1.50 -5.99
N LYS A 2 -9.51 -0.39 -6.13
CA LYS A 2 -8.98 0.86 -6.73
C LYS A 2 -7.77 1.49 -6.00
N ALA A 3 -7.76 1.51 -4.66
CA ALA A 3 -6.74 2.25 -3.89
C ALA A 3 -5.29 1.77 -4.15
N ILE A 4 -5.08 0.46 -4.32
CA ILE A 4 -3.75 -0.12 -4.55
C ILE A 4 -3.20 0.14 -5.97
N PHE A 5 -4.04 0.62 -6.91
CA PHE A 5 -3.67 0.90 -8.30
C PHE A 5 -3.68 2.41 -8.62
N LEU A 6 -3.74 3.29 -7.62
CA LEU A 6 -3.52 4.73 -7.81
C LEU A 6 -2.08 5.04 -8.26
N GLU A 7 -1.16 4.13 -7.92
CA GLU A 7 0.23 4.06 -8.30
C GLU A 7 0.53 2.65 -8.83
N PRO A 8 1.75 2.32 -9.30
CA PRO A 8 2.08 0.97 -9.73
C PRO A 8 1.66 -0.08 -8.68
N GLY A 9 0.87 -1.07 -9.12
CA GLY A 9 0.14 -1.95 -8.19
C GLY A 9 1.02 -2.69 -7.18
N VAL A 10 2.26 -3.01 -7.55
CA VAL A 10 3.24 -3.64 -6.65
C VAL A 10 3.63 -2.71 -5.49
N SER A 11 3.75 -1.41 -5.73
CA SER A 11 4.03 -0.41 -4.69
C SER A 11 2.89 -0.34 -3.68
N GLY A 12 1.64 -0.25 -4.15
CA GLY A 12 0.47 -0.25 -3.27
C GLY A 12 0.29 -1.56 -2.50
N ALA A 13 0.51 -2.70 -3.15
CA ALA A 13 0.42 -4.02 -2.52
C ALA A 13 1.49 -4.22 -1.45
N LYS A 14 2.76 -3.82 -1.71
CA LYS A 14 3.84 -3.90 -0.72
C LYS A 14 3.61 -2.98 0.46
N TYR A 15 3.08 -1.78 0.24
CA TYR A 15 2.68 -0.89 1.32
C TYR A 15 1.60 -1.53 2.21
N ALA A 16 0.54 -2.08 1.62
CA ALA A 16 -0.53 -2.74 2.39
C ALA A 16 -0.02 -3.96 3.19
N LEU A 17 0.82 -4.81 2.57
CA LEU A 17 1.37 -6.00 3.23
C LEU A 17 2.36 -5.65 4.34
N SER A 18 3.08 -4.54 4.24
CA SER A 18 3.99 -4.09 5.31
C SER A 18 3.23 -3.62 6.55
N LYS A 19 2.06 -2.98 6.37
CA LYS A 19 1.16 -2.58 7.46
C LYS A 19 0.56 -3.77 8.19
N LEU A 20 0.49 -4.93 7.53
CA LEU A 20 0.12 -6.22 8.13
C LEU A 20 1.32 -6.98 8.74
N GLY A 21 2.52 -6.39 8.73
CA GLY A 21 3.74 -7.02 9.25
C GLY A 21 4.19 -8.25 8.46
N LYS A 22 3.81 -8.38 7.18
CA LYS A 22 4.11 -9.57 6.37
C LYS A 22 5.37 -9.42 5.50
N VAL A 23 5.69 -8.20 5.09
CA VAL A 23 6.84 -7.89 4.22
C VAL A 23 7.40 -6.50 4.54
N GLU A 24 8.63 -6.22 4.11
CA GLU A 24 9.17 -4.86 4.14
C GLU A 24 8.65 -4.02 2.98
N ASN A 25 8.44 -2.71 3.20
CA ASN A 25 8.06 -1.75 2.16
C ASN A 25 9.26 -1.26 1.35
N VAL A 26 10.00 -2.20 0.77
CA VAL A 26 11.20 -1.92 -0.04
C VAL A 26 10.96 -2.38 -1.47
N LEU A 27 11.30 -1.53 -2.43
CA LEU A 27 11.16 -1.81 -3.87
C LEU A 27 12.51 -1.68 -4.57
N ARG A 28 12.60 -2.31 -5.74
CA ARG A 28 13.74 -2.15 -6.64
C ARG A 28 13.35 -1.17 -7.74
N SER A 29 14.31 -0.33 -8.13
CA SER A 29 14.19 0.54 -9.30
C SER A 29 13.76 -0.27 -10.55
N PRO A 30 12.87 0.27 -11.40
CA PRO A 30 12.37 1.65 -11.44
C PRO A 30 11.20 1.95 -10.49
N LEU A 31 10.76 0.98 -9.68
CA LEU A 31 9.64 1.18 -8.77
C LEU A 31 10.08 1.89 -7.49
N VAL A 32 9.19 2.74 -6.99
CA VAL A 32 9.36 3.50 -5.74
C VAL A 32 8.22 3.18 -4.77
N THR A 33 8.43 3.53 -3.50
CA THR A 33 7.36 3.50 -2.49
C THR A 33 6.26 4.48 -2.85
N VAL A 34 5.03 4.17 -2.43
CA VAL A 34 3.89 5.05 -2.69
C VAL A 34 4.02 6.40 -1.99
N GLU A 35 3.46 7.43 -2.61
CA GLU A 35 3.34 8.76 -2.02
C GLU A 35 2.44 8.75 -0.79
N GLN A 36 2.61 9.72 0.11
CA GLN A 36 1.82 9.80 1.34
C GLN A 36 0.31 9.90 1.06
N SER A 37 -0.08 10.66 0.03
CA SER A 37 -1.49 10.80 -0.36
C SER A 37 -2.14 9.50 -0.86
N THR A 38 -1.33 8.59 -1.43
CA THR A 38 -1.78 7.25 -1.84
C THR A 38 -1.82 6.31 -0.65
N ALA A 39 -0.80 6.38 0.22
CA ALA A 39 -0.73 5.62 1.47
C ALA A 39 -1.98 5.84 2.35
N GLU A 40 -2.41 7.08 2.52
CA GLU A 40 -3.62 7.43 3.30
C GLU A 40 -4.90 6.81 2.71
N LYS A 41 -5.03 6.78 1.38
CA LYS A 41 -6.17 6.14 0.69
C LYS A 41 -6.13 4.62 0.83
N ILE A 42 -4.94 4.02 0.81
CA ILE A 42 -4.76 2.59 1.06
C ILE A 42 -5.12 2.27 2.52
N ASP A 43 -4.65 3.06 3.49
CA ASP A 43 -4.98 2.89 4.91
C ASP A 43 -6.49 2.99 5.16
N ALA A 44 -7.17 3.98 4.58
CA ALA A 44 -8.62 4.11 4.65
C ALA A 44 -9.34 2.89 4.05
N ALA A 45 -8.85 2.38 2.92
CA ALA A 45 -9.41 1.18 2.29
C ALA A 45 -9.16 -0.09 3.12
N MET A 46 -8.00 -0.23 3.75
CA MET A 46 -7.67 -1.35 4.64
C MET A 46 -8.53 -1.34 5.90
N LYS A 47 -8.76 -0.16 6.51
CA LYS A 47 -9.69 0.02 7.62
C LYS A 47 -11.12 -0.32 7.22
N HIS A 48 -11.58 0.17 6.08
CA HIS A 48 -12.90 -0.16 5.55
C HIS A 48 -13.09 -1.66 5.31
N ALA A 49 -12.02 -2.36 4.91
CA ALA A 49 -12.01 -3.80 4.73
C ALA A 49 -11.81 -4.61 6.04
N GLY A 50 -11.65 -3.95 7.19
CA GLY A 50 -11.43 -4.60 8.49
C GLY A 50 -10.08 -5.31 8.62
N LEU A 51 -9.08 -4.93 7.82
CA LEU A 51 -7.74 -5.55 7.85
C LEU A 51 -6.83 -4.94 8.92
N ILE A 52 -7.07 -3.68 9.27
CA ILE A 52 -6.36 -2.91 10.30
C ILE A 52 -7.35 -2.03 11.05
N ASN A 53 -7.02 -1.66 12.29
CA ASN A 53 -7.84 -0.82 13.17
C ASN A 53 -7.49 0.67 13.03
#